data_AF-A0AAV6X0U2-F1
#
_entry.id   AF-A0AAV6X0U2-F1
#
_cell.length_a   1.000
_cell.length_b   1.000
_cell.length_c   1.000
_cell.angle_alpha   90.00
_cell.angle_beta   90.00
_cell.angle_gamma   90.00
#
_symmetry.space_group_name_H-M   'P 1'
#
loop_
_entity.id
_entity.type
_entity.pdbx_description
1 polymer ?
#
loop_
_entity_poly.entity_id
_entity_poly.type
_entity_poly.pdbx_seq_one_letter_code
_entity_poly.pdbx_strand_id
1 'polypeptide(L)'
;MSCRVTLRSDENSRINCCYKIIGLEGKSTLKIVDFSGHLLAEAIQKQSSAGVVLGDDVLTLTVEPQADPSLIMALVTVYGLINNKL
;
A
#
# COMPACT_ATOMS: atom_id res chain seq x y z
N MET A 1 9.91 3.60 -7.42
CA MET A 1 9.53 2.22 -7.83
C MET A 1 7.99 2.02 -7.78
N SER A 2 7.38 1.32 -8.73
CA SER A 2 5.93 1.01 -8.72
C SER A 2 5.69 -0.47 -9.01
N CYS A 3 4.76 -1.09 -8.28
CA CYS A 3 4.38 -2.50 -8.41
C CYS A 3 2.90 -2.62 -8.81
N ARG A 4 2.59 -3.52 -9.74
CA ARG A 4 1.20 -3.84 -10.11
C ARG A 4 0.85 -5.20 -9.52
N VAL A 5 -0.22 -5.24 -8.75
CA VAL A 5 -0.75 -6.46 -8.14
C VAL A 5 -2.10 -6.78 -8.79
N THR A 6 -2.24 -8.01 -9.28
CA THR A 6 -3.49 -8.49 -9.88
C THR A 6 -4.01 -9.62 -9.04
N LEU A 7 -5.19 -9.43 -8.43
CA LEU A 7 -5.91 -10.50 -7.77
C LEU A 7 -6.82 -11.16 -8.81
N ARG A 8 -6.52 -12.42 -9.15
CA ARG A 8 -7.36 -13.24 -10.02
C ARG A 8 -8.41 -13.93 -9.15
N SER A 9 -9.67 -13.59 -9.38
CA SER A 9 -10.80 -14.39 -8.91
C SER A 9 -11.16 -15.44 -9.97
N ASP A 10 -12.00 -16.41 -9.63
CA ASP A 10 -12.39 -17.53 -10.50
C ASP A 10 -12.80 -17.07 -11.91
N GLU A 11 -12.45 -17.89 -12.92
CA GLU A 11 -12.46 -17.64 -14.36
C GLU A 11 -13.80 -17.12 -14.91
N ASN A 12 -14.91 -17.36 -14.19
CA ASN A 12 -16.24 -16.94 -14.62
C ASN A 12 -16.57 -15.47 -14.30
N SER A 13 -15.75 -14.80 -13.47
CA SER A 13 -15.90 -13.38 -13.14
C SER A 13 -14.89 -12.53 -13.91
N ARG A 14 -15.36 -11.68 -14.83
CA ARG A 14 -14.51 -10.77 -15.64
C ARG A 14 -13.88 -9.61 -14.85
N ILE A 15 -13.91 -9.66 -13.52
CA ILE A 15 -13.45 -8.58 -12.64
C ILE A 15 -12.04 -8.95 -12.17
N ASN A 16 -11.04 -8.53 -12.95
CA ASN A 16 -9.67 -8.49 -12.45
C ASN A 16 -9.56 -7.30 -11.48
N CYS A 17 -9.52 -7.57 -10.18
CA CYS A 17 -9.20 -6.56 -9.18
C CYS A 17 -7.70 -6.23 -9.28
N CYS A 18 -7.39 -5.16 -10.00
CA CYS A 18 -6.03 -4.67 -10.16
C CYS A 18 -5.76 -3.54 -9.17
N TYR A 19 -4.66 -3.69 -8.42
CA TYR A 19 -4.12 -2.69 -7.53
C TYR A 19 -2.77 -2.23 -8.04
N LYS A 20 -2.47 -0.95 -7.87
CA LYS A 20 -1.15 -0.40 -8.16
C LYS A 20 -0.58 0.21 -6.90
N ILE A 21 0.60 -0.28 -6.53
CA ILE A 21 1.40 0.23 -5.44
C ILE A 21 2.41 1.21 -6.02
N ILE A 22 2.45 2.41 -5.48
CA ILE A 22 3.31 3.51 -5.93
C ILE A 22 4.21 3.89 -4.76
N GLY A 23 5.49 3.51 -4.84
CA GLY A 23 6.52 3.93 -3.89
C GLY A 23 7.21 5.21 -4.38
N LEU A 24 7.34 6.19 -3.50
CA LEU A 24 8.05 7.44 -3.77
C LEU A 24 9.54 7.29 -3.46
N GLU A 25 10.40 7.53 -4.44
CA GLU A 25 11.85 7.45 -4.23
C GLU A 25 12.35 8.51 -3.25
N GLY A 26 13.28 8.11 -2.37
CA GLY A 26 13.84 8.97 -1.33
C GLY A 26 12.89 9.31 -0.17
N LYS A 27 11.67 8.75 -0.13
CA LYS A 27 10.72 8.94 0.97
C LYS A 27 10.17 7.59 1.43
N SER A 28 9.95 7.44 2.74
CA SER A 28 9.13 6.35 3.27
C SER A 28 7.65 6.66 3.06
N THR A 29 7.23 6.62 1.80
CA THR A 29 5.84 6.86 1.39
C THR A 29 5.41 5.87 0.31
N LEU A 30 4.24 5.29 0.51
CA LEU A 30 3.60 4.32 -0.37
C LEU A 30 2.13 4.67 -0.56
N LYS A 31 1.64 4.58 -1.79
CA LYS A 31 0.21 4.71 -2.13
C LYS A 31 -0.29 3.44 -2.79
N ILE A 32 -1.51 3.04 -2.45
CA ILE A 32 -2.22 1.93 -3.09
C ILE A 32 -3.43 2.52 -3.79
N VAL A 33 -3.52 2.31 -5.10
CA VAL A 33 -4.64 2.77 -5.92
C VAL A 33 -5.29 1.59 -6.65
N ASP A 34 -6.57 1.71 -6.96
CA ASP A 34 -7.27 0.73 -7.80
C ASP A 34 -6.97 0.93 -9.31
N PHE A 35 -7.62 0.15 -10.16
CA PHE A 35 -7.46 0.20 -11.61
C PHE A 35 -7.92 1.54 -12.24
N SER A 36 -8.81 2.27 -11.58
CA SER A 36 -9.27 3.59 -11.98
C SER A 36 -8.36 4.72 -11.50
N GLY A 37 -7.38 4.39 -10.64
CA GLY A 37 -6.48 5.35 -10.01
C GLY A 37 -7.03 5.94 -8.71
N HIS A 38 -8.17 5.43 -8.21
CA HIS A 38 -8.74 5.85 -6.93
C HIS A 38 -7.83 5.42 -5.78
N LEU A 39 -7.53 6.34 -4.86
CA LEU A 39 -6.71 6.05 -3.68
C LEU A 39 -7.47 5.11 -2.75
N LEU A 40 -6.82 4.05 -2.29
CA LEU A 40 -7.37 3.10 -1.32
C LEU A 40 -6.64 3.14 0.00
N ALA A 41 -5.33 3.44 -0.03
CA ALA A 41 -4.54 3.62 1.17
C ALA A 41 -3.26 4.43 0.90
N GLU A 42 -2.77 5.09 1.93
CA GLU A 42 -1.49 5.79 1.96
C GLU A 42 -0.72 5.41 3.22
N ALA A 43 0.54 5.02 3.06
CA ALA A 43 1.47 4.80 4.15
C ALA A 43 2.56 5.88 4.11
N ILE A 44 2.78 6.56 5.24
CA ILE A 44 3.83 7.58 5.41
C ILE A 44 4.70 7.24 6.61
N GLN A 45 5.94 7.73 6.64
CA GLN A 45 6.81 7.61 7.81
C GLN A 45 6.12 8.16 9.05
N LYS A 46 6.10 7.37 10.12
CA LYS A 46 5.40 7.74 11.35
C LYS A 46 6.18 8.82 12.08
N GLN A 47 5.47 9.86 12.49
CA GLN A 47 5.96 10.87 13.42
C GLN A 47 5.24 10.68 14.76
N SER A 48 6.00 10.74 15.86
CA SER A 48 5.41 10.72 17.20
C SER A 48 4.60 12.01 17.44
N SER A 49 3.72 11.99 18.43
CA SER A 49 2.97 13.19 18.84
C SER A 49 3.87 14.34 19.32
N ALA A 50 5.11 14.04 19.73
CA ALA A 50 6.13 15.02 20.08
C ALA A 50 6.95 15.53 18.88
N GLY A 51 6.63 15.08 17.66
CA GLY A 51 7.30 15.50 16.43
C GLY A 51 8.53 14.67 16.06
N VAL A 52 8.85 13.60 16.79
CA VAL A 52 10.00 12.74 16.49
C VAL A 52 9.68 11.84 15.31
N VAL A 53 10.46 11.94 14.24
CA VAL A 53 10.38 11.03 13.09
C VAL A 53 10.93 9.67 13.50
N LEU A 54 10.12 8.62 13.36
CA LEU A 54 10.52 7.25 13.69
C LEU A 54 11.33 6.62 12.55
N GLY A 55 11.77 5.36 12.73
CA GLY A 55 12.49 4.61 11.69
C GLY A 55 11.76 4.62 10.35
N ASP A 56 12.51 4.45 9.27
CA ASP A 56 11.98 4.45 7.89
C ASP A 56 11.14 3.20 7.57
N ASP A 57 11.24 2.20 8.45
CA ASP A 57 10.44 0.98 8.60
C ASP A 57 9.16 1.17 9.43
N VAL A 58 9.02 2.30 10.14
CA VAL A 58 7.84 2.60 10.96
C VAL A 58 6.89 3.53 10.20
N LEU A 59 5.72 3.01 9.84
CA LEU A 59 4.75 3.71 9.01
C LEU A 59 3.43 3.99 9.74
N THR A 60 2.79 5.10 9.40
CA THR A 60 1.36 5.35 9.62
C THR A 60 0.63 5.00 8.34
N LEU A 61 -0.28 4.03 8.41
CA LEU A 61 -1.13 3.62 7.30
C LEU A 61 -2.54 4.21 7.48
N THR A 62 -2.96 5.03 6.52
CA THR A 62 -4.33 5.51 6.38
C THR A 62 -5.03 4.67 5.32
N VAL A 63 -6.19 4.10 5.65
CA VAL A 63 -6.99 3.25 4.75
C VAL A 63 -8.33 3.90 4.53
N GLU A 64 -8.75 3.95 3.26
CA GLU A 64 -10.04 4.52 2.90
C GLU A 64 -11.20 3.62 3.35
N PRO A 65 -12.37 4.20 3.72
CA PRO A 65 -13.49 3.43 4.28
C PRO A 65 -14.01 2.29 3.41
N GLN A 66 -13.89 2.40 2.08
CA GLN A 66 -14.33 1.41 1.11
C GLN A 66 -13.35 0.26 0.88
N ALA A 67 -12.13 0.34 1.44
CA ALA A 67 -11.10 -0.66 1.25
C ALA A 67 -11.08 -1.65 2.43
N ASP A 68 -10.86 -2.94 2.13
CA ASP A 68 -10.66 -3.95 3.16
C ASP A 68 -9.29 -3.77 3.85
N PRO A 69 -9.23 -3.50 5.17
CA PRO A 69 -7.96 -3.24 5.85
C PRO A 69 -6.99 -4.42 5.83
N SER A 70 -7.49 -5.66 5.82
CA SER A 70 -6.66 -6.87 5.84
C SER A 70 -5.96 -7.07 4.50
N LEU A 71 -6.68 -6.86 3.39
CA LEU A 71 -6.12 -6.89 2.04
C LEU A 71 -5.07 -5.80 1.87
N ILE A 72 -5.38 -4.56 2.30
CA ILE A 72 -4.42 -3.46 2.22
C ILE A 72 -3.14 -3.79 3.01
N MET A 73 -3.28 -4.29 4.25
CA MET A 73 -2.12 -4.71 5.04
C MET A 73 -1.31 -5.83 4.37
N ALA A 74 -1.98 -6.83 3.78
CA ALA A 74 -1.29 -7.89 3.04
C ALA A 74 -0.48 -7.32 1.86
N LEU A 75 -1.04 -6.38 1.09
CA LEU A 75 -0.34 -5.71 -0.01
C LEU A 75 0.87 -4.90 0.47
N VAL A 76 0.73 -4.17 1.58
CA VAL A 76 1.85 -3.42 2.20
C VAL A 76 2.96 -4.37 2.65
N THR A 77 2.62 -5.46 3.33
CA THR A 77 3.58 -6.47 3.80
C THR A 77 4.33 -7.11 2.64
N VAL A 78 3.62 -7.57 1.61
CA VAL A 78 4.25 -8.17 0.42
C VAL A 78 5.17 -7.18 -0.28
N TYR A 79 4.75 -5.91 -0.42
CA TYR A 79 5.61 -4.88 -0.98
C TYR A 79 6.87 -4.63 -0.13
N GLY A 80 6.73 -4.59 1.20
CA GLY A 80 7.85 -4.46 2.13
C GLY A 80 8.86 -5.59 1.97
N LEU A 81 8.39 -6.84 1.96
CA LEU A 81 9.21 -8.03 1.76
C LEU A 81 9.94 -8.03 0.41
N ILE A 82 9.26 -7.70 -0.69
CA ILE A 82 9.88 -7.63 -2.03
C ILE A 82 11.02 -6.60 -2.08
N ASN A 83 10.88 -5.50 -1.32
CA ASN A 83 11.86 -4.42 -1.30
C ASN A 83 12.88 -4.54 -0.15
N ASN A 84 12.88 -5.64 0.61
CA ASN A 84 13.72 -5.84 1.80
C ASN A 84 13.58 -4.67 2.81
N LYS A 85 12.35 -4.17 2.98
CA LYS A 85 12.01 -3.09 3.92
C LYS A 85 11.17 -3.57 5.11
N LEU A 86 10.97 -4.88 5.20
CA LEU A 86 10.25 -5.60 6.24
C LEU A 86 10.90 -6.98 6.39
#